data_AF-A0A843KJV3-F1
#
_entry.id   AF-A0A843KJV3-F1
#
_cell.length_a   1.000
_cell.length_b   1.000
_cell.length_c   1.000
_cell.angle_alpha   90.00
_cell.angle_beta   90.00
_cell.angle_gamma   90.00
#
_symmetry.space_group_name_H-M   'P 1'
#
loop_
_entity.id
_entity.type
_entity.pdbx_description
1 polymer ?
#
loop_
_entity_poly.entity_id
_entity_poly.type
_entity_poly.pdbx_seq_one_letter_code
_entity_poly.pdbx_strand_id
1 'polypeptide(L)'
;DHEEGLSVRIHALCRIDPGIPPQIVTNFEDHGEDCILRYDEFGEFRLFSNEEANNLLLSDDQRWNLFEDQRWFIYYDPEKLHEIRNRVDLDQFRAPGYFDDVSVVLFLKDENHVPEIVWVRLEEMAEDGTTFQGVLLNEPDADFGVHEGDMITVRFAEHQDGRYLVADLG
;
A
#
# COMPACT_ATOMS: atom_id res chain seq x y z
N ASP A 1 9.31 14.57 -35.05
CA ASP A 1 9.93 14.02 -33.84
C ASP A 1 9.13 12.85 -33.33
N HIS A 2 9.77 11.69 -33.26
CA HIS A 2 9.17 10.43 -32.80
C HIS A 2 9.47 10.17 -31.30
N GLU A 3 9.65 11.24 -30.51
CA GLU A 3 10.10 11.15 -29.11
C GLU A 3 9.05 11.53 -28.06
N GLU A 4 7.79 11.77 -28.45
CA GLU A 4 6.69 11.96 -27.48
C GLU A 4 5.91 10.66 -27.28
N GLY A 5 6.58 9.63 -26.75
CA GLY A 5 5.93 8.42 -26.24
C GLY A 5 5.58 8.61 -24.77
N LEU A 6 4.30 8.52 -24.41
CA LEU A 6 3.90 8.51 -23.00
C LEU A 6 4.21 7.13 -22.43
N SER A 7 5.24 7.05 -21.59
CA SER A 7 5.65 5.80 -20.96
C SER A 7 4.80 5.58 -19.72
N VAL A 8 3.99 4.52 -19.72
CA VAL A 8 3.16 4.12 -18.57
C VAL A 8 3.73 2.86 -17.94
N ARG A 9 3.77 2.82 -16.61
CA ARG A 9 4.20 1.64 -15.86
C ARG A 9 2.97 0.85 -15.46
N ILE A 10 2.88 -0.41 -15.92
CA ILE A 10 1.81 -1.32 -15.54
C ILE A 10 2.23 -2.05 -14.26
N HIS A 11 1.50 -1.81 -13.17
CA HIS A 11 1.80 -2.39 -11.86
C HIS A 11 1.11 -3.74 -11.63
N ALA A 12 -0.15 -3.85 -12.05
CA ALA A 12 -0.96 -5.04 -11.82
C ALA A 12 -2.03 -5.18 -12.89
N LEU A 13 -2.44 -6.42 -13.15
CA LEU A 13 -3.64 -6.74 -13.92
C LEU A 13 -4.77 -7.10 -12.95
N CYS A 14 -5.90 -6.42 -13.07
CA CYS A 14 -7.09 -6.71 -12.27
C CYS A 14 -8.19 -7.33 -13.15
N ARG A 15 -8.83 -8.39 -12.66
CA ARG A 15 -10.05 -8.95 -13.26
C ARG A 15 -11.25 -8.50 -12.45
N ILE A 16 -12.25 -8.01 -13.15
CA ILE A 16 -13.54 -7.60 -12.58
C ILE A 16 -14.61 -8.51 -13.18
N ASP A 17 -15.28 -9.24 -12.31
CA ASP A 17 -16.40 -10.12 -12.65
C ASP A 17 -17.65 -9.63 -11.89
N PRO A 18 -18.85 -9.67 -12.49
CA PRO A 18 -20.06 -9.14 -11.85
C PRO A 18 -20.33 -9.78 -10.48
N GLY A 19 -20.45 -8.94 -9.45
CA GLY A 19 -20.74 -9.37 -8.08
C GLY A 19 -19.55 -9.98 -7.32
N ILE A 20 -18.35 -9.96 -7.90
CA ILE A 20 -17.12 -10.41 -7.25
C ILE A 20 -16.21 -9.19 -7.08
N PRO A 21 -15.65 -8.93 -5.88
CA PRO A 21 -14.68 -7.86 -5.68
C PRO A 21 -13.51 -8.00 -6.66
N PRO A 22 -12.97 -6.90 -7.21
CA PRO A 22 -11.84 -6.95 -8.14
C PRO A 22 -10.69 -7.77 -7.57
N GLN A 23 -10.15 -8.66 -8.39
CA GLN A 23 -9.04 -9.50 -8.00
C GLN A 23 -7.83 -9.13 -8.84
N ILE A 24 -6.72 -8.84 -8.18
CA ILE A 24 -5.42 -8.78 -8.85
C ILE A 24 -5.11 -10.20 -9.32
N VAL A 25 -5.11 -10.40 -10.64
CA VAL A 25 -4.81 -11.69 -11.27
C VAL A 25 -3.31 -11.85 -11.51
N THR A 26 -2.60 -10.73 -11.67
CA THR A 26 -1.16 -10.72 -11.90
C THR A 26 -0.54 -9.50 -11.24
N ASN A 27 0.45 -9.73 -10.38
CA ASN A 27 1.43 -8.73 -9.96
C ASN A 27 2.68 -8.89 -10.82
N PHE A 28 3.16 -7.82 -11.43
CA PHE A 28 4.38 -7.84 -12.21
C PHE A 28 5.57 -7.53 -11.27
N GLU A 29 6.16 -8.59 -10.70
CA GLU A 29 7.25 -8.52 -9.70
C GLU A 29 8.58 -8.03 -10.28
N ASP A 30 8.95 -8.54 -11.45
CA ASP A 30 9.90 -7.87 -12.31
C ASP A 30 9.08 -6.88 -13.12
N HIS A 31 9.37 -5.58 -12.97
CA HIS A 31 8.90 -4.54 -13.87
C HIS A 31 9.56 -4.72 -15.24
N GLY A 32 9.34 -5.88 -15.86
CA GLY A 32 9.94 -6.35 -17.10
C GLY A 32 10.01 -5.18 -18.04
N GLU A 33 11.26 -4.87 -18.41
CA GLU A 33 11.69 -3.70 -19.18
C GLU A 33 10.51 -3.03 -19.86
N ASP A 34 10.08 -1.91 -19.29
CA ASP A 34 9.15 -0.96 -19.85
C ASP A 34 8.07 -1.60 -20.74
N CYS A 35 6.85 -1.80 -20.21
CA CYS A 35 5.70 -1.94 -21.09
C CYS A 35 5.48 -0.59 -21.79
N ILE A 36 6.32 -0.30 -22.79
CA ILE A 36 6.25 0.85 -23.66
C ILE A 36 5.09 0.55 -24.58
N LEU A 37 3.92 0.96 -24.11
CA LEU A 37 2.86 1.30 -24.99
C LEU A 37 3.44 2.34 -25.98
N ARG A 38 3.60 1.95 -27.25
CA ARG A 38 4.05 2.83 -28.34
C ARG A 38 2.86 3.55 -28.95
N TYR A 39 2.97 4.86 -29.17
CA TYR A 39 1.89 5.72 -29.66
C TYR A 39 1.17 5.22 -30.94
N ASP A 40 1.80 4.36 -31.74
CA ASP A 40 1.23 3.74 -32.94
C ASP A 40 0.38 2.48 -32.65
N GLU A 41 0.46 1.88 -31.47
CA GLU A 41 -0.31 0.69 -31.08
C GLU A 41 -1.67 1.02 -30.42
N PHE A 42 -1.94 2.29 -30.13
CA PHE A 42 -3.21 2.76 -29.59
C PHE A 42 -3.54 4.16 -30.12
N GLY A 43 -4.83 4.48 -30.23
CA GLY A 43 -5.27 5.79 -30.74
C GLY A 43 -5.00 6.94 -29.77
N GLU A 44 -5.41 8.15 -30.13
CA GLU A 44 -5.36 9.32 -29.25
C GLU A 44 -6.01 9.01 -27.88
N PHE A 45 -5.22 9.05 -26.82
CA PHE A 45 -5.71 9.01 -25.46
C PHE A 45 -6.02 10.45 -25.01
N ARG A 46 -7.23 10.65 -24.47
CA ARG A 46 -7.55 11.85 -23.73
C ARG A 46 -7.46 11.51 -22.26
N LEU A 47 -6.46 12.07 -21.58
CA LEU A 47 -6.41 12.01 -20.13
C LEU A 47 -7.61 12.82 -19.62
N PHE A 48 -8.51 12.15 -18.90
CA PHE A 48 -9.66 12.80 -18.31
C PHE A 48 -9.34 13.22 -16.89
N SER A 49 -9.71 14.45 -16.53
CA SER A 49 -9.91 14.76 -15.11
C SER A 49 -10.94 13.81 -14.51
N ASN A 50 -10.92 13.63 -13.19
CA ASN A 50 -11.93 12.83 -12.49
C ASN A 50 -13.34 13.27 -12.90
N GLU A 51 -13.58 14.57 -13.00
CA GLU A 51 -14.86 15.13 -13.45
C GLU A 51 -15.21 14.75 -14.90
N GLU A 52 -14.25 14.84 -15.83
CA GLU A 52 -14.48 14.43 -17.22
C GLU A 52 -14.71 12.93 -17.34
N ALA A 53 -13.92 12.10 -16.65
CA ALA A 53 -14.08 10.65 -16.62
C ALA A 53 -15.47 10.26 -16.11
N ASN A 54 -15.94 10.96 -15.07
CA ASN A 54 -17.28 10.84 -14.51
C ASN A 54 -18.41 11.27 -15.48
N ASN A 55 -18.08 12.02 -16.52
CA ASN A 55 -19.03 12.56 -17.50
C ASN A 55 -19.00 11.81 -18.86
N LEU A 56 -17.95 11.05 -19.17
CA LEU A 56 -17.83 10.27 -20.42
C LEU A 56 -18.46 8.88 -20.36
N LEU A 57 -18.70 8.39 -19.15
CA LEU A 57 -19.28 7.08 -18.92
C LEU A 57 -20.79 7.28 -18.81
N LEU A 58 -21.36 7.33 -20.03
CA LEU A 58 -22.68 7.74 -20.53
C LEU A 58 -23.91 7.24 -19.72
N SER A 59 -24.99 8.04 -19.80
CA SER A 59 -26.39 7.80 -19.37
C SER A 59 -26.63 7.29 -17.94
N ASP A 60 -27.67 7.81 -17.30
CA ASP A 60 -27.94 7.69 -15.85
C ASP A 60 -28.01 6.23 -15.33
N ASP A 61 -28.21 5.27 -16.23
CA ASP A 61 -28.35 3.83 -16.03
C ASP A 61 -27.03 3.04 -16.01
N GLN A 62 -25.95 3.51 -16.64
CA GLN A 62 -24.62 2.86 -16.58
C GLN A 62 -23.71 3.50 -15.51
N ARG A 63 -24.05 4.71 -15.04
CA ARG A 63 -23.37 5.40 -13.93
C ARG A 63 -23.28 4.55 -12.68
N TRP A 64 -24.34 3.83 -12.34
CA TRP A 64 -24.45 3.11 -11.06
C TRP A 64 -23.48 1.93 -10.94
N ASN A 65 -23.29 1.16 -12.01
CA ASN A 65 -22.45 -0.03 -11.99
C ASN A 65 -20.97 0.30 -11.82
N LEU A 66 -20.49 1.38 -12.46
CA LEU A 66 -19.10 1.79 -12.34
C LEU A 66 -18.79 2.43 -10.98
N PHE A 67 -19.72 3.23 -10.42
CA PHE A 67 -19.55 3.76 -9.07
C PHE A 67 -19.66 2.69 -7.99
N GLU A 68 -20.42 1.61 -8.20
CA GLU A 68 -20.35 0.41 -7.34
C GLU A 68 -19.03 -0.35 -7.50
N ASP A 69 -18.60 -0.58 -8.74
CA ASP A 69 -17.35 -1.27 -9.08
C ASP A 69 -16.10 -0.45 -8.82
N GLN A 70 -16.20 0.83 -8.41
CA GLN A 70 -15.10 1.67 -7.94
C GLN A 70 -15.18 1.99 -6.45
N ARG A 71 -16.19 1.50 -5.70
CA ARG A 71 -16.20 1.66 -4.23
C ARG A 71 -15.03 0.98 -3.55
N TRP A 72 -14.39 0.00 -4.21
CA TRP A 72 -13.11 -0.53 -3.72
C TRP A 72 -12.09 0.59 -3.52
N PHE A 73 -12.11 1.68 -4.29
CA PHE A 73 -11.23 2.82 -4.07
C PHE A 73 -11.49 3.48 -2.71
N ILE A 74 -12.74 3.55 -2.26
CA ILE A 74 -13.11 4.06 -0.93
C ILE A 74 -12.65 3.11 0.18
N TYR A 75 -12.68 1.79 -0.06
CA TYR A 75 -12.22 0.78 0.89
C TYR A 75 -10.70 0.58 0.88
N TYR A 76 -10.03 0.87 -0.24
CA TYR A 76 -8.60 0.66 -0.47
C TYR A 76 -7.78 1.94 -0.28
N ASP A 77 -8.44 3.09 -0.34
CA ASP A 77 -7.86 4.41 -0.14
C ASP A 77 -8.63 5.21 0.93
N PRO A 78 -8.71 4.68 2.17
CA PRO A 78 -9.32 5.43 3.26
C PRO A 78 -8.48 6.68 3.54
N GLU A 79 -9.11 7.86 3.57
CA GLU A 79 -8.43 9.15 3.76
C GLU A 79 -7.51 9.17 4.99
N LYS A 80 -7.87 8.44 6.05
CA LYS A 80 -7.05 8.30 7.27
C LYS A 80 -5.64 7.74 7.01
N LEU A 81 -5.44 6.97 5.94
CA LEU A 81 -4.14 6.40 5.58
C LEU A 81 -3.34 7.30 4.64
N HIS A 82 -3.93 8.34 4.03
CA HIS A 82 -3.21 9.24 3.12
C HIS A 82 -2.03 9.91 3.80
N GLU A 83 -2.22 10.35 5.05
CA GLU A 83 -1.14 10.99 5.80
C GLU A 83 0.03 10.04 6.01
N ILE A 84 -0.24 8.77 6.36
CA ILE A 84 0.78 7.72 6.54
C ILE A 84 1.43 7.36 5.20
N ARG A 85 0.66 7.24 4.12
CA ARG A 85 1.15 6.93 2.77
C ARG A 85 2.06 8.02 2.21
N ASN A 86 1.87 9.28 2.61
CA ASN A 86 2.72 10.41 2.20
C ASN A 86 4.01 10.56 3.04
N ARG A 87 4.22 9.72 4.07
CA ARG A 87 5.42 9.76 4.92
C ARG A 87 6.62 9.11 4.22
N VAL A 88 7.52 9.95 3.73
CA VAL A 88 8.78 9.52 3.08
C VAL A 88 9.77 8.87 4.04
N ASP A 89 9.69 9.17 5.33
CA ASP A 89 10.52 8.58 6.38
C ASP A 89 10.15 7.12 6.69
N LEU A 90 8.96 6.67 6.26
CA LEU A 90 8.53 5.27 6.34
C LEU A 90 9.00 4.42 5.15
N ASP A 91 9.38 5.02 4.03
CA ASP A 91 9.60 4.31 2.76
C ASP A 91 10.67 3.22 2.85
N GLN A 92 11.70 3.43 3.66
CA GLN A 92 12.77 2.43 3.87
C GLN A 92 12.30 1.17 4.60
N PHE A 93 11.17 1.25 5.34
CA PHE A 93 10.63 0.14 6.10
C PHE A 93 9.51 -0.58 5.35
N ARG A 94 8.94 0.02 4.29
CA ARG A 94 7.81 -0.54 3.54
C ARG A 94 8.19 -1.85 2.84
N ALA A 95 7.30 -2.83 2.90
CA ALA A 95 7.42 -4.04 2.12
C ALA A 95 7.31 -3.70 0.62
N PRO A 96 8.14 -4.31 -0.26
CA PRO A 96 8.03 -4.09 -1.70
C PRO A 96 6.63 -4.40 -2.23
N GLY A 97 5.98 -3.42 -2.84
CA GLY A 97 4.63 -3.56 -3.40
C GLY A 97 3.47 -3.37 -2.42
N TYR A 98 3.74 -3.16 -1.14
CA TYR A 98 2.72 -2.97 -0.10
C TYR A 98 2.96 -1.66 0.66
N PHE A 99 2.18 -0.63 0.33
CA PHE A 99 2.42 0.70 0.87
C PHE A 99 2.18 0.77 2.37
N ASP A 100 1.20 0.05 2.91
CA ASP A 100 0.84 0.14 4.33
C ASP A 100 1.61 -0.85 5.22
N ASP A 101 2.34 -1.80 4.63
CA ASP A 101 3.00 -2.89 5.36
C ASP A 101 4.46 -2.50 5.59
N VAL A 102 4.91 -2.48 6.85
CA VAL A 102 6.25 -2.05 7.26
C VAL A 102 6.96 -3.12 8.09
N SER A 103 8.28 -3.15 7.98
CA SER A 103 9.16 -3.96 8.82
C SER A 103 9.31 -3.31 10.20
N VAL A 104 9.04 -4.08 11.25
CA VAL A 104 9.08 -3.63 12.65
C VAL A 104 9.92 -4.60 13.46
N VAL A 105 10.76 -4.05 14.33
CA VAL A 105 11.57 -4.83 15.27
C VAL A 105 10.78 -5.06 16.56
N LEU A 106 10.57 -6.32 16.90
CA LEU A 106 10.14 -6.76 18.22
C LEU A 106 11.38 -6.96 19.10
N PHE A 107 11.34 -6.41 20.30
CA PHE A 107 12.36 -6.66 21.30
C PHE A 107 11.74 -6.61 22.69
N LEU A 108 12.26 -7.43 23.60
CA LEU A 108 11.95 -7.31 25.03
C LEU A 108 13.06 -6.51 25.71
N LYS A 109 12.72 -5.80 26.79
CA LYS A 109 13.70 -5.03 27.57
C LYS A 109 14.68 -5.94 28.33
N ASP A 110 14.44 -7.25 28.37
CA ASP A 110 15.35 -8.22 28.96
C ASP A 110 16.41 -8.68 27.94
N GLU A 111 17.66 -8.79 28.38
CA GLU A 111 18.81 -9.09 27.51
C GLU A 111 18.83 -10.53 26.96
N ASN A 112 17.80 -11.34 27.24
CA ASN A 112 17.74 -12.76 26.90
C ASN A 112 17.08 -13.05 25.54
N HIS A 113 16.36 -12.09 24.96
CA HIS A 113 15.67 -12.28 23.69
C HIS A 113 16.44 -11.60 22.55
N VAL A 114 16.68 -12.36 21.49
CA VAL A 114 17.20 -11.80 20.24
C VAL A 114 16.07 -11.01 19.59
N PRO A 115 16.30 -9.75 19.19
CA PRO A 115 15.28 -8.98 18.48
C PRO A 115 14.85 -9.68 17.19
N GLU A 116 13.57 -9.57 16.86
CA GLU A 116 12.98 -10.20 15.67
C GLU A 116 12.37 -9.13 14.75
N ILE A 117 12.44 -9.34 13.43
CA ILE A 117 11.79 -8.46 12.45
C ILE A 117 10.51 -9.12 11.97
N VAL A 118 9.40 -8.40 12.11
CA VAL A 118 8.06 -8.81 11.68
C VAL A 118 7.44 -7.78 10.73
N TRP A 119 6.39 -8.18 10.02
CA TRP A 119 5.62 -7.31 9.14
C TRP A 119 4.37 -6.80 9.85
N VAL A 120 4.11 -5.50 9.71
CA VAL A 120 2.98 -4.83 10.37
C VAL A 120 2.27 -3.94 9.35
N ARG A 121 0.95 -4.10 9.21
CA ARG A 121 0.12 -3.19 8.42
C ARG A 121 -0.30 -1.99 9.25
N LEU A 122 0.17 -0.79 8.90
CA LEU A 122 -0.21 0.43 9.59
C LEU A 122 -1.67 0.79 9.29
N GLU A 123 -2.43 1.07 10.35
CA GLU A 123 -3.87 1.35 10.30
C GLU A 123 -4.20 2.78 10.73
N GLU A 124 -3.40 3.33 11.67
CA GLU A 124 -3.60 4.66 12.25
C GLU A 124 -2.26 5.28 12.67
N MET A 125 -2.24 6.61 12.75
CA MET A 125 -1.10 7.40 13.23
C MET A 125 -1.60 8.37 14.30
N ALA A 126 -0.85 8.50 15.38
CA ALA A 126 -1.14 9.47 16.42
C ALA A 126 -1.00 10.91 15.87
N GLU A 127 -1.70 11.87 16.49
CA GLU A 127 -1.68 13.28 16.06
C GLU A 127 -0.27 13.90 16.05
N ASP A 128 0.65 13.37 16.87
CA ASP A 128 2.05 13.83 16.91
C ASP A 128 2.90 13.32 15.74
N GLY A 129 2.38 12.38 14.94
CA GLY A 129 3.07 11.78 13.79
C GLY A 129 4.26 10.89 14.14
N THR A 130 4.47 10.53 15.41
CA THR A 130 5.63 9.75 15.87
C THR A 130 5.29 8.30 16.20
N THR A 131 4.02 8.03 16.46
CA THR A 131 3.50 6.73 16.87
C THR A 131 2.44 6.26 15.88
N PHE A 132 2.46 4.97 15.58
CA PHE A 132 1.55 4.30 14.66
C PHE A 132 0.88 3.12 15.36
N GLN A 133 -0.35 2.81 14.97
CA GLN A 133 -1.01 1.55 15.29
C GLN A 133 -1.02 0.69 14.04
N GLY A 134 -0.73 -0.59 14.18
CA GLY A 134 -0.79 -1.51 13.06
C GLY A 134 -1.03 -2.95 13.47
N VAL A 135 -1.52 -3.73 12.53
CA VAL A 135 -1.83 -5.15 12.71
C VAL A 135 -0.61 -5.99 12.35
N LEU A 136 -0.21 -6.89 13.25
CA LEU A 136 0.86 -7.84 13.02
C LEU A 136 0.45 -8.86 11.93
N LEU A 137 1.26 -9.03 10.88
CA LEU A 137 0.92 -9.82 9.69
C LEU A 137 1.51 -11.23 9.70
N ASN A 138 2.45 -11.53 10.58
CA ASN A 138 3.04 -12.84 10.72
C ASN A 138 3.31 -13.17 12.19
N GLU A 139 3.20 -14.44 12.53
CA GLU A 139 3.54 -14.94 13.86
C GLU A 139 5.05 -14.73 14.12
N PRO A 140 5.44 -14.19 15.29
CA PRO A 140 6.84 -14.17 15.69
C PRO A 140 7.36 -15.58 16.00
N ASP A 141 8.63 -15.85 15.70
CA ASP A 141 9.28 -17.12 16.01
C ASP A 141 9.48 -17.31 17.53
N ALA A 142 9.77 -16.22 18.25
CA ALA A 142 9.90 -16.21 19.72
C ALA A 142 8.66 -15.66 20.42
N ASP A 143 8.50 -16.01 21.71
CA ASP A 143 7.37 -15.52 22.52
C ASP A 143 7.61 -14.07 22.99
N PHE A 144 7.03 -13.13 22.24
CA PHE A 144 6.98 -11.70 22.60
C PHE A 144 5.66 -11.30 23.28
N GLY A 145 4.76 -12.25 23.54
CA GLY A 145 3.41 -11.98 24.07
C GLY A 145 2.45 -11.32 23.07
N VAL A 146 2.77 -11.37 21.78
CA VAL A 146 1.92 -10.89 20.67
C VAL A 146 1.86 -11.94 19.57
N HIS A 147 0.74 -11.99 18.85
CA HIS A 147 0.43 -12.99 17.84
C HIS A 147 -0.01 -12.35 16.52
N GLU A 148 0.06 -13.12 15.43
CA GLU A 148 -0.50 -12.71 14.13
C GLU A 148 -1.95 -12.21 14.29
N GLY A 149 -2.23 -11.04 13.74
CA GLY A 149 -3.53 -10.37 13.83
C GLY A 149 -3.68 -9.42 15.02
N ASP A 150 -2.74 -9.39 15.96
CA ASP A 150 -2.78 -8.44 17.07
C ASP A 150 -2.50 -7.00 16.61
N MET A 151 -3.20 -6.05 17.23
CA MET A 151 -2.92 -4.62 17.06
C MET A 151 -1.78 -4.21 17.99
N ILE A 152 -0.71 -3.67 17.42
CA ILE A 152 0.48 -3.24 18.16
C ILE A 152 0.81 -1.77 17.91
N THR A 153 1.47 -1.16 18.90
CA THR A 153 1.96 0.21 18.82
C THR A 153 3.38 0.21 18.27
N VAL A 154 3.63 1.03 17.25
CA VAL A 154 4.93 1.13 16.56
C VAL A 154 5.45 2.55 16.62
N ARG A 155 6.76 2.73 16.86
CA ARG A 155 7.41 4.05 16.86
C ARG A 155 8.81 3.98 16.29
N PHE A 156 9.36 5.14 15.93
CA PHE A 156 10.77 5.22 15.56
C PHE A 156 11.69 5.06 16.77
N ALA A 157 12.82 4.39 16.56
CA ALA A 157 13.95 4.33 17.46
C ALA A 157 15.25 4.58 16.70
N GLU A 158 16.15 5.34 17.31
CA GLU A 158 17.49 5.60 16.79
C GLU A 158 18.48 4.61 17.43
N HIS A 159 19.27 3.93 16.60
CA HIS A 159 20.37 3.08 17.02
C HIS A 159 21.65 3.50 16.28
N GLN A 160 22.82 3.01 16.71
CA GLN A 160 24.11 3.37 16.11
C GLN A 160 24.17 3.04 14.61
N ASP A 161 23.43 2.01 14.19
CA ASP A 161 23.40 1.50 12.81
C ASP A 161 22.32 2.16 11.94
N GLY A 162 21.47 3.01 12.52
CA GLY A 162 20.42 3.72 11.80
C GLY A 162 19.12 3.84 12.59
N ARG A 163 18.06 4.21 11.86
CA ARG A 163 16.71 4.35 12.38
C ARG A 163 15.94 3.05 12.15
N TYR A 164 15.15 2.65 13.14
CA TYR A 164 14.31 1.46 13.11
C TYR A 164 12.88 1.80 13.49
N LEU A 165 11.91 1.05 12.97
CA LEU A 165 10.58 0.96 13.56
C LEU A 165 10.61 -0.14 14.61
N VAL A 166 10.13 0.18 15.81
CA VAL A 166 10.08 -0.77 16.92
C VAL A 166 8.69 -0.85 17.50
N ALA A 167 8.31 -2.05 17.95
CA ALA A 167 7.08 -2.23 18.70
C ALA A 167 7.25 -1.77 20.16
N ASP A 168 6.24 -1.07 20.70
CA ASP A 168 6.14 -0.79 22.13
C ASP A 168 5.32 -1.89 22.80
N LEU A 169 6.01 -2.97 23.14
CA LEU A 169 5.48 -4.10 23.91
C LEU A 169 5.64 -3.74 25.39
N GLY A 170 4.52 -3.50 26.09
CA GLY A 170 4.45 -2.92 27.43
C GLY A 170 5.45 -3.46 28.46
#